data_AF-A0A851NZ25-F1
#
_entry.id   AF-A0A851NZ25-F1
#
_cell.length_a   1.000
_cell.length_b   1.000
_cell.length_c   1.000
_cell.angle_alpha   90.00
_cell.angle_beta   90.00
_cell.angle_gamma   90.00
#
_symmetry.space_group_name_H-M   'P 1'
#
loop_
_entity.id
_entity.type
_entity.pdbx_description
1 polymer ?
#
loop_
_entity_poly.entity_id
_entity_poly.type
_entity_poly.pdbx_seq_one_letter_code
_entity_poly.pdbx_strand_id
1 'polypeptide(L)'
;IPLLHRAMAMAPRPLSLYASPWTSPVWMKTSESFIGKGTLKGQAGDKYHQTWANYFVKFLDAYAEHNITFWALTAQNEPIAGLLTHPQFPTVIFTAAQQRDFIARDLGPALANSSHHAVQLLILDDNRLHLPRWAKVVLGDEQAARYVHGIGIHWYLDFIGPIQDTVLPTHELFPDFFILATEASIGAHFWE
;
A
#
# COMPACT_ATOMS: atom_id res chain seq x y z
N ILE A 1 -15.92 1.14 12.54
CA ILE A 1 -17.12 0.59 11.88
C ILE A 1 -18.36 1.48 12.05
N PRO A 2 -18.89 1.79 13.26
CA PRO A 2 -20.13 2.58 13.40
C PRO A 2 -20.09 3.96 12.72
N LEU A 3 -18.95 4.66 12.79
CA LEU A 3 -18.78 5.95 12.10
C LEU A 3 -18.79 5.82 10.57
N LEU A 4 -18.28 4.71 10.02
CA LEU A 4 -18.32 4.46 8.57
C LEU A 4 -19.77 4.28 8.10
N HIS A 5 -20.60 3.52 8.83
CA HIS A 5 -22.02 3.41 8.50
C HIS A 5 -22.73 4.75 8.53
N ARG A 6 -22.43 5.60 9.53
CA ARG A 6 -23.00 6.95 9.60
C ARG A 6 -22.57 7.80 8.41
N ALA A 7 -21.29 7.78 8.05
CA ALA A 7 -20.78 8.52 6.90
C ALA A 7 -21.42 8.03 5.59
N MET A 8 -21.51 6.72 5.38
CA MET A 8 -22.14 6.12 4.20
C MET A 8 -23.63 6.45 4.10
N ALA A 9 -24.36 6.44 5.22
CA ALA A 9 -25.78 6.80 5.24
C ALA A 9 -26.04 8.30 4.99
N MET A 10 -25.08 9.16 5.30
CA MET A 10 -25.18 10.61 5.10
C MET A 10 -24.68 11.05 3.71
N ALA A 11 -23.90 10.22 3.02
CA ALA A 11 -23.29 10.58 1.76
C ALA A 11 -24.33 10.60 0.62
N PRO A 12 -24.41 11.68 -0.18
CA PRO A 12 -25.31 11.75 -1.33
C PRO A 12 -24.84 10.89 -2.52
N ARG A 13 -23.61 10.34 -2.43
CA ARG A 13 -22.98 9.48 -3.42
C ARG A 13 -22.39 8.26 -2.73
N PRO A 14 -22.30 7.10 -3.40
CA PRO A 14 -21.58 5.95 -2.87
C PRO A 14 -20.15 6.33 -2.47
N LEU A 15 -19.73 5.93 -1.27
CA LEU A 15 -18.37 6.14 -0.79
C LEU A 15 -17.49 4.96 -1.21
N SER A 16 -16.38 5.24 -1.89
CA SER A 16 -15.32 4.27 -2.14
C SER A 16 -14.37 4.22 -0.95
N LEU A 17 -14.32 3.08 -0.27
CA LEU A 17 -13.39 2.86 0.83
C LEU A 17 -12.09 2.25 0.30
N TYR A 18 -10.95 2.70 0.80
CA TYR A 18 -9.70 1.98 0.64
C TYR A 18 -9.06 1.75 2.01
N ALA A 19 -8.19 0.74 2.12
CA ALA A 19 -7.42 0.49 3.33
C ALA A 19 -5.94 0.30 3.02
N SER A 20 -5.11 0.63 4.00
CA SER A 20 -3.66 0.49 3.97
C SER A 20 -3.20 -0.04 5.33
N PRO A 21 -2.27 -1.00 5.41
CA PRO A 21 -1.72 -1.43 6.69
C PRO A 21 -0.44 -0.67 7.03
N TRP A 22 -0.30 -0.29 8.29
CA TRP A 22 0.92 0.35 8.80
C TRP A 22 1.95 -0.67 9.27
N THR A 23 1.52 -1.73 9.95
CA THR A 23 2.41 -2.75 10.51
C THR A 23 1.77 -4.13 10.47
N SER A 24 2.62 -5.16 10.37
CA SER A 24 2.22 -6.55 10.54
C SER A 24 2.37 -6.99 12.01
N PRO A 25 1.75 -8.11 12.43
CA PRO A 25 1.98 -8.68 13.75
C PRO A 25 3.48 -8.85 14.05
N VAL A 26 3.92 -8.46 15.25
CA VAL A 26 5.35 -8.39 15.62
C VAL A 26 6.12 -9.69 15.38
N TRP A 27 5.49 -10.85 15.57
CA TRP A 27 6.15 -12.15 15.39
C TRP A 27 6.52 -12.42 13.92
N MET A 28 5.92 -11.71 12.97
CA MET A 28 6.23 -11.75 11.53
C MET A 28 7.35 -10.79 11.14
N LYS A 29 7.74 -9.85 11.99
CA LYS A 29 8.73 -8.81 11.69
C LYS A 29 10.12 -9.20 12.15
N THR A 30 11.14 -8.87 11.36
CA THR A 30 12.56 -9.09 11.74
C THR A 30 12.97 -8.34 13.02
N SER A 31 12.27 -7.26 13.36
CA SER A 31 12.52 -6.46 14.56
C SER A 31 11.74 -6.89 15.80
N GLU A 32 10.75 -7.77 15.66
CA GLU A 32 9.82 -8.16 16.73
C GLU A 32 9.16 -6.97 17.46
N SER A 33 9.01 -5.85 16.74
CA SER A 33 8.45 -4.59 17.24
C SER A 33 7.50 -4.01 16.20
N PHE A 34 6.44 -3.32 16.65
CA PHE A 34 5.54 -2.62 15.75
C PHE A 34 6.19 -1.41 15.07
N ILE A 35 7.14 -0.77 15.75
CA ILE A 35 7.78 0.49 15.35
C ILE A 35 9.23 0.28 14.90
N GLY A 36 9.79 1.29 14.24
CA GLY A 36 11.20 1.33 13.87
C GLY A 36 11.53 0.50 12.63
N LYS A 37 12.77 0.01 12.54
CA LYS A 37 13.25 -0.69 11.34
C LYS A 37 12.88 -2.16 11.39
N GLY A 38 12.13 -2.66 10.42
CA GLY A 38 11.85 -4.09 10.30
C GLY A 38 11.04 -4.45 9.06
N THR A 39 11.47 -5.49 8.36
CA THR A 39 10.76 -6.12 7.24
C THR A 39 9.94 -7.31 7.76
N LEU A 40 9.13 -7.93 6.89
CA LEU A 40 8.69 -9.30 7.14
C LEU A 40 9.90 -10.25 7.23
N LYS A 41 9.79 -11.28 8.06
CA LYS A 41 10.76 -12.38 8.13
C LYS A 41 10.71 -13.19 6.83
N GLY A 42 11.87 -13.71 6.42
CA GLY A 42 12.00 -14.57 5.25
C GLY A 42 11.79 -13.85 3.93
N GLN A 43 11.08 -14.47 2.99
CA GLN A 43 10.95 -13.99 1.60
C GLN A 43 9.60 -14.32 0.97
N ALA A 44 9.21 -13.55 -0.04
CA ALA A 44 7.95 -13.76 -0.77
C ALA A 44 7.78 -15.21 -1.25
N GLY A 45 6.58 -15.75 -1.06
CA GLY A 45 6.22 -17.15 -1.26
C GLY A 45 6.39 -18.03 -0.01
N ASP A 46 6.93 -17.52 1.10
CA ASP A 46 7.07 -18.28 2.34
C ASP A 46 5.87 -18.15 3.29
N LYS A 47 5.93 -18.86 4.41
CA LYS A 47 4.85 -18.86 5.41
C LYS A 47 4.55 -17.47 5.98
N TYR A 48 5.53 -16.58 6.12
CA TYR A 48 5.30 -15.25 6.70
C TYR A 48 4.60 -14.35 5.68
N HIS A 49 5.02 -14.38 4.43
CA HIS A 49 4.42 -13.57 3.37
C HIS A 49 3.02 -14.07 3.00
N GLN A 50 2.84 -15.38 2.87
CA GLN A 50 1.51 -15.96 2.67
C GLN A 50 0.56 -15.65 3.85
N THR A 51 1.06 -15.72 5.09
CA THR A 51 0.25 -15.33 6.25
C THR A 51 -0.11 -13.84 6.21
N TRP A 52 0.79 -12.99 5.74
CA TRP A 52 0.52 -11.56 5.61
C TRP A 52 -0.53 -11.30 4.53
N ALA A 53 -0.43 -11.94 3.37
CA ALA A 53 -1.45 -11.88 2.32
C ALA A 53 -2.82 -12.37 2.82
N ASN A 54 -2.87 -13.49 3.55
CA ASN A 54 -4.09 -13.99 4.17
C ASN A 54 -4.67 -13.03 5.23
N TYR A 55 -3.84 -12.23 5.88
CA TYR A 55 -4.30 -11.20 6.81
C TYR A 55 -5.13 -10.12 6.09
N PHE A 56 -4.75 -9.70 4.88
CA PHE A 56 -5.57 -8.79 4.06
C PHE A 56 -6.94 -9.40 3.75
N VAL A 57 -6.97 -10.66 3.32
CA VAL A 57 -8.24 -11.36 3.03
C VAL A 57 -9.12 -11.42 4.29
N LYS A 58 -8.55 -11.79 5.44
CA LYS A 58 -9.28 -11.79 6.71
C LYS A 58 -9.78 -10.42 7.15
N PHE A 59 -9.02 -9.36 6.88
CA PHE A 59 -9.47 -8.00 7.12
C PHE A 59 -10.71 -7.67 6.28
N LEU A 60 -10.69 -8.02 4.99
CA LEU A 60 -11.83 -7.82 4.09
C LEU A 60 -13.04 -8.68 4.51
N ASP A 61 -12.82 -9.95 4.87
CA ASP A 61 -13.88 -10.84 5.39
C ASP A 61 -14.55 -10.23 6.62
N ALA A 62 -13.76 -9.81 7.60
CA ALA A 62 -14.28 -9.24 8.85
C ALA A 62 -15.08 -7.95 8.60
N TYR A 63 -14.69 -7.10 7.65
CA TYR A 63 -15.47 -5.91 7.31
C TYR A 63 -16.72 -6.25 6.49
N ALA A 64 -16.67 -7.29 5.65
CA ALA A 64 -17.82 -7.77 4.90
C ALA A 64 -18.92 -8.34 5.81
N GLU A 65 -18.56 -8.98 6.94
CA GLU A 65 -19.52 -9.39 7.98
C GLU A 65 -20.31 -8.22 8.56
N HIS A 66 -19.76 -7.00 8.47
CA HIS A 66 -20.41 -5.77 8.85
C HIS A 66 -21.04 -5.00 7.68
N ASN A 67 -21.23 -5.62 6.51
CA ASN A 67 -21.73 -4.98 5.29
C ASN A 67 -20.88 -3.78 4.84
N ILE A 68 -19.56 -3.86 5.03
CA ILE A 68 -18.61 -2.85 4.56
C ILE A 68 -17.69 -3.50 3.52
N THR A 69 -17.70 -2.95 2.31
CA THR A 69 -16.86 -3.39 1.19
C THR A 69 -15.82 -2.33 0.85
N PHE A 70 -14.66 -2.77 0.41
CA PHE A 70 -13.59 -1.88 -0.05
C PHE A 70 -13.55 -1.80 -1.56
N TRP A 71 -13.30 -0.59 -2.07
CA TRP A 71 -12.93 -0.36 -3.46
C TRP A 71 -11.48 -0.76 -3.71
N ALA A 72 -10.58 -0.44 -2.77
CA ALA A 72 -9.14 -0.62 -2.97
C ALA A 72 -8.38 -1.00 -1.68
N LEU A 73 -7.18 -1.54 -1.87
CA LEU A 73 -6.16 -1.74 -0.86
C LEU A 73 -4.83 -1.20 -1.37
N THR A 74 -3.96 -0.74 -0.48
CA THR A 74 -2.55 -0.53 -0.80
C THR A 74 -1.71 -1.67 -0.20
N ALA A 75 -0.60 -1.99 -0.86
CA ALA A 75 0.24 -3.12 -0.44
C ALA A 75 0.91 -2.90 0.93
N GLN A 76 1.17 -1.65 1.31
CA GLN A 76 1.78 -1.23 2.57
C GLN A 76 1.76 0.29 2.64
N ASN A 77 1.37 0.88 3.78
CA ASN A 77 1.57 2.32 4.02
C ASN A 77 3.06 2.62 4.15
N GLU A 78 3.56 3.60 3.40
CA GLU A 78 4.93 4.12 3.45
C GLU A 78 6.01 3.03 3.62
N PRO A 79 6.15 2.11 2.64
CA PRO A 79 7.09 1.00 2.70
C PRO A 79 8.56 1.43 2.90
N ILE A 80 8.90 2.71 2.67
CA ILE A 80 10.26 3.23 2.80
C ILE A 80 10.47 3.97 4.13
N ALA A 81 9.43 4.35 4.86
CA ALA A 81 9.53 5.16 6.08
C ALA A 81 10.52 4.57 7.11
N GLY A 82 10.47 3.25 7.32
CA GLY A 82 11.38 2.55 8.24
C GLY A 82 12.83 2.43 7.74
N LEU A 83 13.12 2.68 6.46
CA LEU A 83 14.48 2.55 5.92
C LEU A 83 15.32 3.80 6.23
N LEU A 84 14.71 4.98 6.03
CA LEU A 84 15.41 6.27 6.11
C LEU A 84 15.59 6.78 7.54
N THR A 85 14.70 6.41 8.45
CA THR A 85 14.72 6.89 9.84
C THR A 85 14.50 5.73 10.84
N HIS A 86 14.48 6.04 12.14
CA HIS A 86 14.00 5.14 13.18
C HIS A 86 12.64 5.64 13.68
N PRO A 87 11.57 5.47 12.88
CA PRO A 87 10.27 6.05 13.20
C PRO A 87 9.73 5.48 14.51
N GLN A 88 9.14 6.36 15.32
CA GLN A 88 8.44 6.01 16.56
C GLN A 88 6.98 5.63 16.31
N PHE A 89 6.64 5.27 15.07
CA PHE A 89 5.32 4.88 14.62
C PHE A 89 5.36 3.54 13.87
N PRO A 90 4.22 2.88 13.66
CA PRO A 90 4.21 1.54 13.11
C PRO A 90 4.60 1.52 11.62
N THR A 91 5.45 0.56 11.23
CA THR A 91 5.93 0.42 9.85
C THR A 91 6.07 -1.06 9.45
N VAL A 92 6.10 -1.36 8.15
CA VAL A 92 6.79 -2.54 7.58
C VAL A 92 7.62 -2.07 6.40
N ILE A 93 8.91 -2.37 6.42
CA ILE A 93 9.80 -2.00 5.32
C ILE A 93 9.60 -2.96 4.15
N PHE A 94 9.41 -2.40 2.96
CA PHE A 94 9.59 -3.08 1.69
C PHE A 94 10.54 -2.26 0.81
N THR A 95 11.41 -2.92 0.09
CA THR A 95 11.99 -2.36 -1.14
C THR A 95 11.02 -2.56 -2.30
N ALA A 96 11.19 -1.82 -3.40
CA ALA A 96 10.36 -2.01 -4.60
C ALA A 96 10.37 -3.47 -5.11
N ALA A 97 11.52 -4.14 -5.04
CA ALA A 97 11.64 -5.55 -5.42
C ALA A 97 10.90 -6.50 -4.45
N GLN A 98 10.97 -6.22 -3.14
CA GLN A 98 10.20 -6.99 -2.16
C GLN A 98 8.69 -6.78 -2.33
N GLN A 99 8.24 -5.56 -2.61
CA GLN A 99 6.83 -5.28 -2.87
C GLN A 99 6.37 -6.00 -4.15
N ARG A 100 7.16 -5.95 -5.24
CA ARG A 100 6.92 -6.72 -6.47
C ARG A 100 6.76 -8.22 -6.17
N ASP A 101 7.74 -8.80 -5.47
CA ASP A 101 7.75 -10.25 -5.22
C ASP A 101 6.58 -10.67 -4.31
N PHE A 102 6.27 -9.87 -3.29
CA PHE A 102 5.13 -10.10 -2.41
C PHE A 102 3.80 -10.05 -3.17
N ILE A 103 3.63 -9.08 -4.08
CA ILE A 103 2.43 -8.99 -4.92
C ILE A 103 2.32 -10.18 -5.85
N ALA A 104 3.41 -10.52 -6.57
CA ALA A 104 3.40 -11.60 -7.55
C ALA A 104 3.17 -12.98 -6.92
N ARG A 105 3.75 -13.23 -5.74
CA ARG A 105 3.77 -14.58 -5.13
C ARG A 105 2.72 -14.80 -4.04
N ASP A 106 2.29 -13.74 -3.36
CA ASP A 106 1.47 -13.87 -2.16
C ASP A 106 0.18 -13.04 -2.23
N LEU A 107 0.28 -11.70 -2.21
CA LEU A 107 -0.90 -10.83 -2.06
C LEU A 107 -1.83 -10.88 -3.28
N GLY A 108 -1.28 -10.81 -4.49
CA GLY A 108 -2.06 -10.87 -5.73
C GLY A 108 -2.85 -12.18 -5.84
N PRO A 109 -2.18 -13.35 -5.77
CA PRO A 109 -2.87 -14.64 -5.76
C PRO A 109 -3.88 -14.81 -4.62
N ALA A 110 -3.57 -14.34 -3.41
CA ALA A 110 -4.49 -14.45 -2.27
C ALA A 110 -5.78 -13.64 -2.49
N LEU A 111 -5.67 -12.40 -2.98
CA LEU A 111 -6.84 -11.57 -3.31
C LEU A 111 -7.64 -12.18 -4.48
N ALA A 112 -6.97 -12.58 -5.55
CA ALA A 112 -7.61 -13.15 -6.74
C ALA A 112 -8.37 -14.46 -6.45
N ASN A 113 -7.88 -15.27 -5.50
CA ASN A 113 -8.52 -16.52 -5.09
C ASN A 113 -9.57 -16.35 -3.97
N SER A 114 -9.77 -15.12 -3.47
CA SER A 114 -10.76 -14.82 -2.43
C SER A 114 -12.09 -14.34 -3.02
N SER A 115 -13.12 -14.21 -2.17
CA SER A 115 -14.37 -13.53 -2.55
C SER A 115 -14.21 -12.03 -2.82
N HIS A 116 -13.02 -11.46 -2.58
CA HIS A 116 -12.72 -10.04 -2.71
C HIS A 116 -11.85 -9.72 -3.93
N HIS A 117 -11.82 -10.61 -4.93
CA HIS A 117 -11.00 -10.47 -6.15
C HIS A 117 -11.27 -9.20 -6.97
N ALA A 118 -12.37 -8.49 -6.71
CA ALA A 118 -12.71 -7.22 -7.36
C ALA A 118 -12.05 -5.98 -6.70
N VAL A 119 -11.49 -6.15 -5.49
CA VAL A 119 -10.80 -5.08 -4.77
C VAL A 119 -9.54 -4.68 -5.53
N GLN A 120 -9.40 -3.40 -5.82
CA GLN A 120 -8.25 -2.85 -6.52
C GLN A 120 -7.00 -2.89 -5.62
N LEU A 121 -5.84 -3.20 -6.18
CA LEU A 121 -4.57 -3.20 -5.46
C LEU A 121 -3.66 -2.08 -5.96
N LEU A 122 -3.24 -1.22 -5.04
CA LEU A 122 -2.37 -0.08 -5.28
C LEU A 122 -0.96 -0.37 -4.74
N ILE A 123 0.05 0.02 -5.53
CA ILE A 123 1.47 -0.06 -5.17
C ILE A 123 1.97 1.28 -4.62
N LEU A 124 3.21 1.28 -4.13
CA LEU A 124 3.89 2.42 -3.51
C LEU A 124 3.25 2.88 -2.20
N ASP A 125 2.19 3.71 -2.24
CA ASP A 125 1.56 4.34 -1.07
C ASP A 125 2.57 5.09 -0.18
N ASP A 126 3.39 5.90 -0.84
CA ASP A 126 4.48 6.67 -0.25
C ASP A 126 4.73 7.92 -1.11
N ASN A 127 5.70 8.74 -0.71
CA ASN A 127 6.07 9.98 -1.38
C ASN A 127 6.37 9.78 -2.88
N ARG A 128 5.82 10.68 -3.70
CA ARG A 128 5.99 10.64 -5.17
C ARG A 128 7.45 10.70 -5.64
N LEU A 129 8.40 11.09 -4.80
CA LEU A 129 9.84 11.09 -5.11
C LEU A 129 10.41 9.71 -5.46
N HIS A 130 9.70 8.63 -5.07
CA HIS A 130 10.10 7.27 -5.42
C HIS A 130 9.69 6.87 -6.84
N LEU A 131 8.91 7.71 -7.52
CA LEU A 131 8.52 7.55 -8.91
C LEU A 131 9.51 8.25 -9.86
N PRO A 132 9.71 7.73 -11.09
CA PRO A 132 9.07 6.54 -11.68
C PRO A 132 9.76 5.22 -11.29
N ARG A 133 10.83 5.24 -10.50
CA ARG A 133 11.67 4.06 -10.23
C ARG A 133 10.87 2.91 -9.61
N TRP A 134 10.03 3.19 -8.62
CA TRP A 134 9.24 2.17 -7.95
C TRP A 134 8.25 1.49 -8.91
N ALA A 135 7.56 2.28 -9.72
CA ALA A 135 6.66 1.79 -10.77
C ALA A 135 7.42 0.91 -11.78
N LYS A 136 8.60 1.32 -12.25
CA LYS A 136 9.43 0.51 -13.15
C LYS A 136 9.78 -0.86 -12.58
N VAL A 137 10.10 -0.95 -11.29
CA VAL A 137 10.47 -2.21 -10.65
C VAL A 137 9.26 -3.13 -10.48
N VAL A 138 8.11 -2.59 -10.07
CA VAL A 138 6.92 -3.41 -9.79
C VAL A 138 6.14 -3.74 -11.06
N LEU A 139 5.84 -2.73 -11.89
CA LEU A 139 5.03 -2.86 -13.10
C LEU A 139 5.82 -3.42 -14.29
N GLY A 140 7.16 -3.36 -14.25
CA GLY A 140 8.02 -3.99 -15.25
C GLY A 140 8.05 -5.52 -15.17
N ASP A 141 7.44 -6.13 -14.15
CA ASP A 141 7.28 -7.57 -14.00
C ASP A 141 5.83 -7.97 -14.21
N GLU A 142 5.54 -8.69 -15.29
CA GLU A 142 4.19 -9.12 -15.67
C GLU A 142 3.50 -10.01 -14.62
N GLN A 143 4.25 -10.70 -13.76
CA GLN A 143 3.68 -11.52 -12.69
C GLN A 143 3.13 -10.67 -11.55
N ALA A 144 3.73 -9.51 -11.29
CA ALA A 144 3.21 -8.54 -10.34
C ALA A 144 2.16 -7.62 -10.99
N ALA A 145 2.47 -7.08 -12.16
CA ALA A 145 1.67 -6.06 -12.85
C ALA A 145 0.21 -6.49 -13.08
N ARG A 146 -0.02 -7.79 -13.38
CA ARG A 146 -1.37 -8.34 -13.59
C ARG A 146 -2.32 -8.22 -12.38
N TYR A 147 -1.79 -8.01 -11.19
CA TYR A 147 -2.57 -7.84 -9.96
C TYR A 147 -2.69 -6.36 -9.54
N VAL A 148 -1.88 -5.48 -10.13
CA VAL A 148 -1.83 -4.07 -9.77
C VAL A 148 -2.81 -3.29 -10.63
N HIS A 149 -3.52 -2.36 -9.99
CA HIS A 149 -4.51 -1.52 -10.66
C HIS A 149 -4.09 -0.05 -10.69
N GLY A 150 -3.30 0.39 -9.71
CA GLY A 150 -2.85 1.78 -9.63
C GLY A 150 -1.69 1.98 -8.68
N ILE A 151 -1.31 3.25 -8.52
CA ILE A 151 -0.17 3.71 -7.75
C ILE A 151 -0.67 4.73 -6.72
N GLY A 152 -0.48 4.46 -5.43
CA GLY A 152 -0.73 5.42 -4.35
C GLY A 152 0.45 6.36 -4.17
N ILE A 153 0.21 7.67 -4.04
CA ILE A 153 1.25 8.68 -3.78
C ILE A 153 0.91 9.58 -2.59
N HIS A 154 1.94 9.94 -1.83
CA HIS A 154 1.89 10.92 -0.75
C HIS A 154 2.58 12.24 -1.14
N TRP A 155 2.22 13.33 -0.45
CA TRP A 155 2.65 14.70 -0.78
C TRP A 155 3.53 15.38 0.28
N TYR A 156 4.11 14.63 1.21
CA TYR A 156 4.88 15.21 2.33
C TYR A 156 6.19 15.90 1.92
N LEU A 157 6.78 15.49 0.80
CA LEU A 157 8.07 15.98 0.30
C LEU A 157 7.94 16.66 -1.07
N ASP A 158 6.78 17.26 -1.33
CA ASP A 158 6.47 17.89 -2.62
C ASP A 158 7.37 19.09 -2.95
N PHE A 159 7.89 19.78 -1.92
CA PHE A 159 8.87 20.86 -2.04
C PHE A 159 10.25 20.41 -2.57
N ILE A 160 10.57 19.11 -2.57
CA ILE A 160 11.89 18.60 -2.96
C ILE A 160 12.05 18.45 -4.48
N GLY A 161 10.98 18.21 -5.22
CA GLY A 161 11.08 18.00 -6.67
C GLY A 161 9.75 18.19 -7.37
N PRO A 162 9.73 18.70 -8.61
CA PRO A 162 8.48 19.02 -9.31
C PRO A 162 7.71 17.76 -9.72
N ILE A 163 6.40 17.90 -9.95
CA ILE A 163 5.54 16.78 -10.39
C ILE A 163 5.95 16.23 -11.76
N GLN A 164 6.53 17.11 -12.59
CA GLN A 164 7.04 16.84 -13.94
C GLN A 164 8.17 15.80 -13.96
N ASP A 165 8.89 15.62 -12.85
CA ASP A 165 10.00 14.66 -12.76
C ASP A 165 9.59 13.33 -12.13
N THR A 166 8.36 13.22 -11.63
CA THR A 166 7.90 12.07 -10.82
C THR A 166 6.63 11.45 -11.40
N VAL A 167 5.48 12.12 -11.26
CA VAL A 167 4.16 11.60 -11.62
C VAL A 167 3.98 11.59 -13.14
N LEU A 168 4.37 12.68 -13.83
CA LEU A 168 4.24 12.78 -15.29
C LEU A 168 4.95 11.65 -16.03
N PRO A 169 6.28 11.42 -15.85
CA PRO A 169 6.97 10.33 -16.54
C PRO A 169 6.45 8.95 -16.11
N THR A 170 5.88 8.81 -14.91
CA THR A 170 5.26 7.55 -14.49
C THR A 170 4.00 7.26 -15.31
N HIS A 171 3.13 8.25 -15.49
CA HIS A 171 1.94 8.10 -16.32
C HIS A 171 2.31 7.83 -17.79
N GLU A 172 3.33 8.49 -18.33
CA GLU A 172 3.80 8.25 -19.69
C GLU A 172 4.34 6.83 -19.90
N LEU A 173 5.02 6.26 -18.90
CA LEU A 173 5.55 4.90 -18.95
C LEU A 173 4.49 3.82 -18.71
N PHE A 174 3.49 4.11 -17.88
CA PHE A 174 2.48 3.15 -17.42
C PHE A 174 1.07 3.76 -17.51
N PRO A 175 0.59 4.13 -18.72
CA PRO A 175 -0.66 4.91 -18.88
C PRO A 175 -1.91 4.14 -18.47
N ASP A 176 -1.87 2.81 -18.46
CA ASP A 176 -2.99 1.95 -18.08
C ASP A 176 -3.19 1.81 -16.56
N PHE A 177 -2.25 2.30 -15.75
CA PHE A 177 -2.31 2.25 -14.29
C PHE A 177 -2.62 3.65 -13.75
N PHE A 178 -3.73 3.78 -13.02
CA PHE A 178 -4.10 5.08 -12.45
C PHE A 178 -3.14 5.49 -11.34
N ILE A 179 -2.97 6.81 -11.15
CA ILE A 179 -2.22 7.37 -10.03
C ILE A 179 -3.20 8.09 -9.11
N LEU A 180 -3.19 7.74 -7.82
CA LEU A 180 -4.08 8.29 -6.80
C LEU A 180 -3.25 8.92 -5.68
N ALA A 181 -3.55 10.18 -5.35
CA ALA A 181 -3.06 10.78 -4.11
C ALA A 181 -3.80 10.16 -2.91
N THR A 182 -3.13 9.29 -2.17
CA THR A 182 -3.72 8.51 -1.06
C THR A 182 -3.54 9.20 0.29
N GLU A 183 -2.54 10.07 0.44
CA GLU A 183 -2.32 10.79 1.69
C GLU A 183 -1.70 12.17 1.45
N ALA A 184 -2.20 13.16 2.19
CA ALA A 184 -1.61 14.49 2.29
C ALA A 184 -1.94 15.09 3.65
N SER A 185 -0.97 15.72 4.29
CA SER A 185 -1.19 16.55 5.47
C SER A 185 -0.27 17.77 5.41
N ILE A 186 -0.70 18.84 6.06
CA ILE A 186 0.18 19.96 6.37
C ILE A 186 0.92 19.63 7.67
N GLY A 187 2.23 19.47 7.58
CA GLY A 187 3.11 19.36 8.74
C GLY A 187 3.83 20.68 9.00
N ALA A 188 4.36 20.85 10.21
CA ALA A 188 5.37 21.89 10.44
C ALA A 188 6.66 21.49 9.74
N HIS A 189 7.32 22.45 9.11
CA HIS A 189 8.68 22.21 8.62
C HIS A 189 9.62 22.01 9.80
N PHE A 190 10.67 21.20 9.65
CA PHE A 190 11.64 20.99 10.75
C PHE A 190 12.46 22.26 11.09
N TRP A 191 12.33 23.31 10.28
CA TRP A 191 12.93 24.64 10.49
C TRP A 191 11.93 25.68 11.02
N GLU A 192 10.67 25.28 11.23
CA GLU A 192 9.65 26.07 11.96
C GLU A 192 9.62 25.65 13.43
#